data_AF-A0A1G8V355-F1
#
_entry.id   AF-A0A1G8V355-F1
#
_cell.length_a   1.000
_cell.length_b   1.000
_cell.length_c   1.000
_cell.angle_alpha   90.00
_cell.angle_beta   90.00
_cell.angle_gamma   90.00
#
_symmetry.space_group_name_H-M   'P 1'
#
loop_
_entity.id
_entity.type
_entity.pdbx_description
1 polymer ?
#
loop_
_entity_poly.entity_id
_entity_poly.type
_entity_poly.pdbx_seq_one_letter_code
_entity_poly.pdbx_strand_id
1 'polypeptide(L)'
;MLGIVLSTILMFSQCKKDAPVVPDLSGSNDIENSTGIGAVSNTTATAIDVSGATSEGGFAYAVYRDFGTTGDSNTQPTISTLRVFEDGKELGAAHTKHADIASIGKGKFSHWGNGLIFSASDNTDPRKNGRKYTFTTGGTPTEILPGTPTAPTTETVLDLSGLTAEGGFAYVIYRDFGTTGDSNTQPSISTLRVFENGKELGAAHAKHADISSIGTGKFSHWGNSLIFSASDNTNPKTNGRKYTVTIGGSATTTPPETVTPPTGGGGTGVIATGLIGYAAVNGTTTGGKGGSEITVSTLQALKSALSSDGPKIIYVSGAIKGAGNDPMYVKSNKSIIGLSGASVEGASFMLYTVNNIIIQNLRIKNYVTNAGVQIKEGSHHIWVDHCEFSADRDHGWEYYGKDISITRYSDYVTVSWNKFSNNNLSVLISAGISAEIASQDIGKLHVTLHHNFWNNISEREPTMNYGSVHLFNNYHLNNSGYSISARAGGNVRTDNDYFANCNKPIATNLAGDPPGYISGSETNIYVNSGKNEITTPLANWAPTYEYKSVLNAAADVPSIVTKGAGATL
;
A
#
# COMPACT_ATOMS: atom_id res chain seq x y z
N MET A 1 -14.07 -72.48 22.62
CA MET A 1 -12.98 -71.88 21.82
C MET A 1 -12.67 -70.54 22.46
N LEU A 2 -11.87 -70.42 23.53
CA LEU A 2 -10.45 -70.79 23.71
C LEU A 2 -9.59 -70.11 22.63
N GLY A 3 -8.59 -69.27 22.88
CA GLY A 3 -7.86 -68.81 24.08
C GLY A 3 -6.62 -68.04 23.57
N ILE A 4 -6.18 -66.98 24.26
CA ILE A 4 -4.99 -66.94 25.15
C ILE A 4 -3.73 -66.38 24.44
N VAL A 5 -3.31 -65.13 24.78
CA VAL A 5 -2.16 -64.71 25.64
C VAL A 5 -0.78 -64.81 24.94
N LEU A 6 0.05 -63.74 25.00
CA LEU A 6 1.33 -63.71 25.78
C LEU A 6 2.17 -62.44 25.49
N SER A 7 2.37 -61.63 26.54
CA SER A 7 3.49 -60.69 26.71
C SER A 7 4.78 -61.45 27.00
N THR A 8 5.95 -61.07 26.47
CA THR A 8 7.16 -60.90 27.32
C THR A 8 8.31 -60.17 26.60
N ILE A 9 8.97 -59.34 27.42
CA ILE A 9 10.25 -58.65 27.25
C ILE A 9 11.42 -59.65 27.22
N LEU A 10 12.47 -59.36 26.45
CA LEU A 10 13.82 -59.89 26.70
C LEU A 10 14.90 -58.89 26.25
N MET A 11 15.72 -58.46 27.23
CA MET A 11 16.98 -57.72 27.09
C MET A 11 18.13 -58.65 26.66
N PHE A 12 19.17 -58.10 26.03
CA PHE A 12 20.63 -58.38 26.14
C PHE A 12 21.33 -57.41 25.14
N SER A 13 22.56 -56.89 25.26
CA SER A 13 23.68 -56.97 26.20
C SER A 13 24.62 -55.78 25.89
N GLN A 14 25.40 -55.33 26.88
CA GLN A 14 26.46 -54.31 26.77
C GLN A 14 27.69 -54.82 25.99
N CYS A 15 28.47 -53.91 25.40
CA CYS A 15 29.94 -54.02 25.35
C CYS A 15 30.63 -52.64 25.29
N LYS A 16 31.75 -52.51 26.01
CA LYS A 16 32.56 -51.32 26.31
C LYS A 16 33.74 -51.12 25.33
N LYS A 17 34.21 -49.85 25.31
CA LYS A 17 35.58 -49.28 25.17
C LYS A 17 36.76 -50.12 24.65
N ASP A 18 37.63 -49.51 23.83
CA ASP A 18 38.98 -49.05 24.25
C ASP A 18 39.68 -48.19 23.17
N ALA A 19 40.46 -47.19 23.61
CA ALA A 19 41.49 -46.46 22.86
C ALA A 19 42.84 -47.21 22.99
N PRO A 20 43.85 -47.05 22.11
CA PRO A 20 44.90 -46.01 22.26
C PRO A 20 45.47 -45.56 20.86
N VAL A 21 46.44 -44.67 20.62
CA VAL A 21 47.83 -44.48 21.08
C VAL A 21 48.34 -43.14 20.52
N VAL A 22 49.16 -42.41 21.29
CA VAL A 22 49.96 -41.24 20.89
C VAL A 22 51.34 -41.71 20.42
N PRO A 23 52.00 -41.03 19.47
CA PRO A 23 53.41 -40.72 19.69
C PRO A 23 53.75 -39.23 19.55
N ASP A 24 54.85 -38.95 20.22
CA ASP A 24 55.40 -37.72 20.76
C ASP A 24 56.57 -37.20 19.89
N LEU A 25 57.06 -36.01 20.28
CA LEU A 25 58.42 -35.48 20.13
C LEU A 25 58.72 -34.46 19.02
N SER A 26 58.52 -33.19 19.40
CA SER A 26 59.56 -32.20 19.74
C SER A 26 60.68 -31.82 18.75
N GLY A 27 60.91 -30.50 18.64
CA GLY A 27 62.10 -29.84 18.07
C GLY A 27 61.72 -28.50 17.39
N SER A 28 61.65 -27.37 18.11
CA SER A 28 62.74 -26.46 18.54
C SER A 28 63.10 -25.35 17.52
N ASN A 29 62.76 -24.10 17.88
CA ASN A 29 63.47 -22.81 17.64
C ASN A 29 63.51 -22.27 16.18
N ASP A 30 63.37 -20.98 15.83
CA ASP A 30 63.64 -19.69 16.51
C ASP A 30 62.67 -18.53 16.11
N ILE A 31 62.29 -17.76 17.14
CA ILE A 31 62.24 -16.28 17.32
C ILE A 31 62.14 -15.30 16.12
N GLU A 32 61.07 -14.48 16.05
CA GLU A 32 61.03 -13.03 16.40
C GLU A 32 59.78 -12.28 15.88
N ASN A 33 59.01 -11.78 16.85
CA ASN A 33 58.38 -10.44 16.92
C ASN A 33 57.45 -9.93 15.79
N SER A 34 56.13 -9.94 16.03
CA SER A 34 55.40 -8.66 16.20
C SER A 34 54.07 -8.85 16.93
N THR A 35 53.78 -7.87 17.76
CA THR A 35 52.68 -7.70 18.70
C THR A 35 51.29 -7.74 18.08
N GLY A 36 50.37 -8.50 18.67
CA GLY A 36 48.93 -8.40 18.41
C GLY A 36 48.10 -9.51 19.05
N ILE A 37 47.94 -9.49 20.38
CA ILE A 37 46.97 -10.37 21.08
C ILE A 37 45.58 -9.77 20.94
N GLY A 38 44.69 -10.53 20.32
CA GLY A 38 43.24 -10.43 20.43
C GLY A 38 42.64 -11.79 20.10
N ALA A 39 42.28 -12.53 21.15
CA ALA A 39 41.98 -13.96 21.19
C ALA A 39 40.99 -14.50 20.14
N VAL A 40 41.31 -15.65 19.56
CA VAL A 40 40.38 -16.53 18.86
C VAL A 40 39.52 -17.24 19.91
N SER A 41 38.24 -16.89 19.99
CA SER A 41 37.27 -17.69 20.75
C SER A 41 36.89 -18.92 19.92
N ASN A 42 37.29 -20.11 20.39
CA ASN A 42 36.80 -21.39 19.88
C ASN A 42 35.31 -21.54 20.23
N THR A 43 34.42 -21.01 19.39
CA THR A 43 32.98 -21.31 19.47
C THR A 43 32.69 -22.60 18.71
N THR A 44 32.40 -23.69 19.41
CA THR A 44 31.99 -24.97 18.81
C THR A 44 30.65 -24.79 18.08
N ALA A 45 30.64 -24.96 16.76
CA ALA A 45 29.42 -24.84 15.95
C ALA A 45 28.42 -25.96 16.27
N THR A 46 27.17 -25.60 16.54
CA THR A 46 26.06 -26.50 16.89
C THR A 46 25.24 -26.85 15.65
N ALA A 47 24.82 -28.10 15.49
CA ALA A 47 24.04 -28.54 14.33
C ALA A 47 22.62 -27.97 14.31
N ILE A 48 22.17 -27.55 13.12
CA ILE A 48 20.78 -27.21 12.82
C ILE A 48 20.14 -28.45 12.20
N ASP A 49 19.12 -29.01 12.85
CA ASP A 49 18.32 -30.07 12.26
C ASP A 49 17.35 -29.47 11.22
N VAL A 50 17.72 -29.60 9.95
CA VAL A 50 16.92 -29.11 8.83
C VAL A 50 15.88 -30.13 8.37
N SER A 51 15.88 -31.37 8.87
CA SER A 51 14.88 -32.37 8.46
C SER A 51 13.46 -31.97 8.85
N GLY A 52 13.32 -31.22 9.96
CA GLY A 52 12.06 -30.63 10.44
C GLY A 52 11.78 -29.20 9.96
N ALA A 53 12.57 -28.64 9.03
CA ALA A 53 12.37 -27.27 8.58
C ALA A 53 11.06 -27.09 7.79
N THR A 54 10.34 -26.00 8.05
CA THR A 54 9.11 -25.63 7.34
C THR A 54 9.46 -24.75 6.14
N SER A 55 8.85 -24.98 4.98
CA SER A 55 9.01 -24.06 3.84
C SER A 55 8.10 -22.85 4.04
N GLU A 56 8.66 -21.65 3.94
CA GLU A 56 7.95 -20.37 4.09
C GLU A 56 7.61 -19.73 2.72
N GLY A 57 7.83 -20.48 1.63
CA GLY A 57 7.68 -20.02 0.25
C GLY A 57 9.00 -19.59 -0.41
N GLY A 58 9.08 -19.75 -1.74
CA GLY A 58 10.28 -19.44 -2.50
C GLY A 58 11.49 -20.28 -2.05
N PHE A 59 12.62 -19.62 -1.78
CA PHE A 59 13.86 -20.23 -1.31
C PHE A 59 14.00 -20.26 0.23
N ALA A 60 12.99 -19.80 0.98
CA ALA A 60 13.05 -19.65 2.43
C ALA A 60 12.56 -20.88 3.19
N TYR A 61 13.32 -21.24 4.23
CA TYR A 61 13.03 -22.33 5.15
C TYR A 61 13.22 -21.87 6.60
N ALA A 62 12.29 -22.27 7.47
CA ALA A 62 12.28 -21.90 8.87
C ALA A 62 12.53 -23.10 9.80
N VAL A 63 13.35 -22.87 10.83
CA VAL A 63 13.56 -23.78 11.95
C VAL A 63 13.26 -23.02 13.24
N TYR A 64 12.31 -23.52 14.03
CA TYR A 64 11.87 -22.88 15.28
C TYR A 64 12.40 -23.65 16.49
N ARG A 65 13.29 -23.00 17.25
CA ARG A 65 13.86 -23.52 18.50
C ARG A 65 14.56 -22.39 19.25
N ASP A 66 14.91 -22.65 20.51
CA ASP A 66 15.86 -21.79 21.20
C ASP A 66 17.28 -21.99 20.61
N PHE A 67 17.87 -20.89 20.14
CA PHE A 67 19.24 -20.82 19.61
C PHE A 67 20.24 -20.26 20.61
N GLY A 68 19.84 -19.95 21.85
CA GLY A 68 20.73 -19.49 22.92
C GLY A 68 21.22 -18.04 22.76
N THR A 69 20.56 -17.24 21.90
CA THR A 69 20.76 -15.78 21.76
C THR A 69 19.43 -15.11 21.44
N THR A 70 19.32 -13.81 21.68
CA THR A 70 18.13 -13.03 21.34
C THR A 70 17.98 -12.93 19.82
N GLY A 71 16.79 -13.25 19.31
CA GLY A 71 16.44 -13.00 17.91
C GLY A 71 16.07 -11.53 17.67
N ASP A 72 16.17 -11.12 16.41
CA ASP A 72 15.74 -9.81 15.94
C ASP A 72 14.25 -9.59 16.23
N SER A 73 13.88 -8.32 16.35
CA SER A 73 12.50 -7.87 16.58
C SER A 73 12.26 -6.53 15.89
N ASN A 74 11.00 -6.12 15.79
CA ASN A 74 10.64 -4.82 15.23
C ASN A 74 11.30 -3.63 15.96
N THR A 75 11.57 -3.77 17.25
CA THR A 75 12.21 -2.74 18.08
C THR A 75 13.74 -2.83 18.06
N GLN A 76 14.30 -3.99 17.71
CA GLN A 76 15.73 -4.26 17.69
C GLN A 76 16.04 -5.17 16.48
N PRO A 77 16.11 -4.60 15.27
CA PRO A 77 16.09 -5.38 14.02
C PRO A 77 17.41 -6.08 13.67
N THR A 78 18.49 -5.79 14.42
CA THR A 78 19.82 -6.36 14.21
C THR A 78 20.48 -6.78 15.53
N ILE A 79 19.68 -7.11 16.57
CA ILE A 79 20.23 -7.50 17.87
C ILE A 79 20.79 -8.92 17.84
N SER A 80 20.38 -9.73 16.87
CA SER A 80 20.79 -11.12 16.85
C SER A 80 22.27 -11.31 16.56
N THR A 81 22.95 -12.06 17.42
CA THR A 81 24.36 -12.42 17.25
C THR A 81 24.53 -13.80 16.62
N LEU A 82 23.49 -14.33 15.96
CA LEU A 82 23.49 -15.68 15.44
C LEU A 82 24.28 -15.72 14.13
N ARG A 83 25.26 -16.62 14.04
CA ARG A 83 26.00 -16.89 12.79
C ARG A 83 25.58 -18.26 12.27
N VAL A 84 25.29 -18.35 10.98
CA VAL A 84 24.81 -19.58 10.34
C VAL A 84 25.81 -20.02 9.28
N PHE A 85 26.06 -21.32 9.20
CA PHE A 85 27.04 -21.90 8.29
C PHE A 85 26.42 -23.05 7.50
N GLU A 86 26.80 -23.17 6.24
CA GLU A 86 26.52 -24.27 5.32
C GLU A 86 27.85 -24.94 4.96
N ASP A 87 27.99 -26.22 5.29
CA ASP A 87 29.23 -27.01 5.12
C ASP A 87 30.49 -26.31 5.68
N GLY A 88 30.32 -25.61 6.80
CA GLY A 88 31.38 -24.84 7.47
C GLY A 88 31.65 -23.46 6.88
N LYS A 89 31.02 -23.08 5.76
CA LYS A 89 31.09 -21.73 5.19
C LYS A 89 29.97 -20.87 5.76
N GLU A 90 30.30 -19.67 6.25
CA GLU A 90 29.30 -18.76 6.77
C GLU A 90 28.34 -18.30 5.67
N LEU A 91 27.04 -18.39 5.98
CA LEU A 91 25.94 -17.88 5.20
C LEU A 91 25.78 -16.38 5.46
N GLY A 92 25.36 -15.63 4.46
CA GLY A 92 25.13 -14.19 4.57
C GLY A 92 24.35 -13.64 3.37
N ALA A 93 23.70 -12.48 3.48
CA ALA A 93 23.70 -11.54 4.61
C ALA A 93 22.80 -11.99 5.77
N ALA A 94 23.21 -11.68 7.00
CA ALA A 94 22.37 -11.79 8.20
C ALA A 94 21.32 -10.67 8.23
N HIS A 95 20.35 -10.74 9.16
CA HIS A 95 19.27 -9.74 9.34
C HIS A 95 18.46 -9.46 8.06
N THR A 96 18.46 -10.40 7.12
CA THR A 96 17.81 -10.22 5.82
C THR A 96 16.30 -10.27 5.99
N LYS A 97 15.56 -9.36 5.34
CA LYS A 97 14.09 -9.41 5.29
C LYS A 97 13.63 -10.76 4.76
N HIS A 98 12.63 -11.39 5.40
CA HIS A 98 12.16 -12.74 5.02
C HIS A 98 11.74 -12.84 3.55
N ALA A 99 11.19 -11.75 3.00
CA ALA A 99 10.86 -11.64 1.57
C ALA A 99 12.09 -11.77 0.64
N ASP A 100 13.25 -11.24 1.03
CA ASP A 100 14.49 -11.35 0.25
C ASP A 100 15.12 -12.75 0.39
N ILE A 101 14.97 -13.39 1.54
CA ILE A 101 15.34 -14.79 1.72
C ILE A 101 14.49 -15.68 0.81
N ALA A 102 13.18 -15.41 0.74
CA ALA A 102 12.25 -16.17 -0.09
C ALA A 102 12.43 -15.92 -1.59
N SER A 103 12.65 -14.67 -2.01
CA SER A 103 12.70 -14.29 -3.44
C SER A 103 14.10 -14.35 -4.06
N ILE A 104 15.15 -14.08 -3.28
CA ILE A 104 16.55 -14.05 -3.74
C ILE A 104 17.30 -15.26 -3.23
N GLY A 105 17.17 -15.56 -1.94
CA GLY A 105 17.93 -16.59 -1.25
C GLY A 105 19.43 -16.28 -1.21
N LYS A 106 20.25 -17.22 -1.67
CA LYS A 106 21.71 -17.19 -1.81
C LYS A 106 22.45 -17.14 -0.48
N GLY A 107 21.99 -17.94 0.48
CA GLY A 107 22.63 -18.03 1.79
C GLY A 107 22.22 -16.90 2.73
N LYS A 108 21.19 -16.11 2.39
CA LYS A 108 20.66 -15.08 3.28
C LYS A 108 19.91 -15.72 4.44
N PHE A 109 19.96 -15.08 5.61
CA PHE A 109 19.23 -15.55 6.78
C PHE A 109 18.78 -14.42 7.72
N SER A 110 17.81 -14.74 8.59
CA SER A 110 17.28 -13.90 9.66
C SER A 110 16.95 -14.78 10.87
N HIS A 111 17.47 -14.41 12.03
CA HIS A 111 17.05 -15.00 13.30
C HIS A 111 16.08 -14.04 13.96
N TRP A 112 14.79 -14.36 13.95
CA TRP A 112 13.70 -13.48 14.40
C TRP A 112 12.87 -14.16 15.48
N GLY A 113 12.78 -13.55 16.67
CA GLY A 113 12.18 -14.21 17.84
C GLY A 113 12.90 -15.52 18.18
N ASN A 114 12.18 -16.65 18.12
CA ASN A 114 12.70 -18.01 18.34
C ASN A 114 12.84 -18.82 17.03
N GLY A 115 12.88 -18.15 15.89
CA GLY A 115 12.91 -18.78 14.56
C GLY A 115 14.12 -18.33 13.75
N LEU A 116 14.80 -19.28 13.11
CA LEU A 116 15.79 -19.01 12.07
C LEU A 116 15.15 -19.25 10.72
N ILE A 117 15.06 -18.20 9.90
CA ILE A 117 14.62 -18.26 8.51
C ILE A 117 15.86 -18.07 7.63
N PHE A 118 16.11 -19.00 6.70
CA PHE A 118 17.32 -18.98 5.87
C PHE A 118 17.08 -19.65 4.52
N SER A 119 18.06 -19.51 3.63
CA SER A 119 18.13 -20.16 2.32
C SER A 119 19.48 -20.85 2.15
N ALA A 120 19.54 -21.92 1.36
CA ALA A 120 20.82 -22.49 0.95
C ALA A 120 21.60 -21.49 0.06
N SER A 121 22.93 -21.58 0.05
CA SER A 121 23.80 -20.66 -0.69
C SER A 121 23.55 -20.64 -2.21
N ASP A 122 23.02 -21.74 -2.75
CA ASP A 122 22.67 -21.89 -4.17
C ASP A 122 21.16 -21.93 -4.44
N ASN A 123 20.33 -21.76 -3.41
CA ASN A 123 18.85 -21.83 -3.43
C ASN A 123 18.24 -23.24 -3.52
N THR A 124 19.02 -24.30 -3.28
CA THR A 124 18.46 -25.65 -3.18
C THR A 124 17.68 -25.85 -1.86
N ASP A 125 16.75 -26.82 -1.84
CA ASP A 125 15.97 -27.17 -0.63
C ASP A 125 16.92 -27.70 0.47
N PRO A 126 17.11 -26.99 1.60
CA PRO A 126 18.03 -27.38 2.68
C PRO A 126 17.73 -28.75 3.28
N ARG A 127 16.48 -29.23 3.17
CA ARG A 127 16.04 -30.53 3.71
C ARG A 127 16.47 -31.70 2.84
N LYS A 128 16.86 -31.42 1.58
CA LYS A 128 17.12 -32.43 0.54
C LYS A 128 18.49 -32.32 -0.09
N ASN A 129 19.20 -31.21 0.09
CA ASN A 129 20.46 -30.96 -0.61
C ASN A 129 21.70 -31.66 0.00
N GLY A 130 21.52 -32.40 1.10
CA GLY A 130 22.57 -33.18 1.73
C GLY A 130 23.65 -32.36 2.45
N ARG A 131 23.47 -31.03 2.56
CA ARG A 131 24.43 -30.13 3.22
C ARG A 131 24.24 -30.10 4.73
N LYS A 132 25.32 -29.84 5.44
CA LYS A 132 25.31 -29.70 6.90
C LYS A 132 25.19 -28.24 7.29
N TYR A 133 24.13 -27.92 8.04
CA TYR A 133 23.92 -26.57 8.58
C TYR A 133 24.28 -26.51 10.05
N THR A 134 25.02 -25.48 10.45
CA THR A 134 25.44 -25.26 11.84
C THR A 134 25.31 -23.79 12.23
N PHE A 135 25.23 -23.49 13.52
CA PHE A 135 25.26 -22.13 14.04
C PHE A 135 26.25 -21.95 15.21
N THR A 136 26.66 -20.72 15.46
CA THR A 136 27.37 -20.31 16.69
C THR A 136 26.67 -19.12 17.34
N THR A 137 26.85 -18.98 18.65
CA THR A 137 26.37 -17.82 19.44
C THR A 137 27.54 -16.95 19.88
N GLY A 138 27.32 -15.64 20.00
CA GLY A 138 28.29 -14.69 20.56
C GLY A 138 29.27 -14.04 19.57
N GLY A 139 28.97 -13.99 18.27
CA GLY A 139 29.77 -13.27 17.27
C GLY A 139 28.96 -12.21 16.51
N THR A 140 29.63 -11.17 15.99
CA THR A 140 29.03 -10.21 15.04
C THR A 140 28.91 -10.90 13.67
N PRO A 141 27.71 -11.03 13.07
CA PRO A 141 27.55 -11.62 11.75
C PRO A 141 28.28 -10.83 10.67
N THR A 142 28.78 -11.50 9.63
CA THR A 142 29.45 -10.82 8.51
C THR A 142 28.46 -9.97 7.70
N GLU A 143 28.48 -8.64 7.88
CA GLU A 143 27.91 -7.67 6.94
C GLU A 143 28.94 -7.35 5.85
N ILE A 144 28.58 -7.52 4.56
CA ILE A 144 29.41 -7.02 3.45
C ILE A 144 28.88 -5.65 3.03
N LEU A 145 29.59 -4.59 3.43
CA LEU A 145 29.41 -3.20 2.97
C LEU A 145 30.30 -2.95 1.73
N PRO A 146 29.80 -2.36 0.62
CA PRO A 146 30.63 -2.02 -0.53
C PRO A 146 31.44 -0.73 -0.30
N GLY A 147 32.76 -0.81 -0.52
CA GLY A 147 33.74 0.27 -0.32
C GLY A 147 33.96 1.20 -1.54
N THR A 148 34.65 2.31 -1.28
CA THR A 148 34.92 3.46 -2.17
C THR A 148 36.15 3.29 -3.10
N PRO A 149 36.08 3.73 -4.38
CA PRO A 149 37.28 4.19 -5.12
C PRO A 149 37.09 5.47 -5.98
N THR A 150 38.21 6.12 -6.33
CA THR A 150 38.33 7.47 -6.95
C THR A 150 38.89 7.45 -8.41
N ALA A 151 38.18 8.11 -9.36
CA ALA A 151 38.52 8.81 -10.67
C ALA A 151 39.49 8.20 -11.74
N PRO A 152 39.52 8.64 -13.05
CA PRO A 152 38.79 9.71 -13.77
C PRO A 152 38.14 9.27 -15.13
N THR A 153 37.24 10.05 -15.74
CA THR A 153 36.73 9.79 -17.11
C THR A 153 36.36 11.03 -17.93
N THR A 154 36.59 10.93 -19.24
CA THR A 154 36.45 11.97 -20.27
C THR A 154 35.03 12.54 -20.37
N GLU A 155 34.91 13.86 -20.34
CA GLU A 155 33.65 14.60 -20.43
C GLU A 155 33.13 14.67 -21.87
N THR A 156 31.94 14.11 -22.10
CA THR A 156 31.29 14.02 -23.42
C THR A 156 30.14 15.02 -23.51
N VAL A 157 29.98 15.72 -24.64
CA VAL A 157 28.86 16.65 -24.85
C VAL A 157 27.54 15.89 -24.95
N LEU A 158 26.55 16.31 -24.17
CA LEU A 158 25.20 15.77 -24.22
C LEU A 158 24.43 16.43 -25.37
N ASP A 159 24.18 15.69 -26.45
CA ASP A 159 23.32 16.12 -27.55
C ASP A 159 21.85 16.20 -27.09
N LEU A 160 21.29 17.41 -27.07
CA LEU A 160 19.94 17.69 -26.60
C LEU A 160 18.85 17.52 -27.67
N SER A 161 19.19 17.12 -28.89
CA SER A 161 18.21 16.96 -29.99
C SER A 161 17.06 16.01 -29.65
N GLY A 162 17.32 15.00 -28.82
CA GLY A 162 16.34 14.03 -28.32
C GLY A 162 15.76 14.32 -26.93
N LEU A 163 16.03 15.50 -26.35
CA LEU A 163 15.53 15.85 -25.02
C LEU A 163 14.00 16.05 -25.06
N THR A 164 13.24 15.58 -24.09
CA THR A 164 11.78 15.79 -23.97
C THR A 164 11.42 16.28 -22.58
N ALA A 165 10.44 17.19 -22.48
CA ALA A 165 9.97 17.65 -21.17
C ALA A 165 9.07 16.57 -20.53
N GLU A 166 9.32 16.18 -19.27
CA GLU A 166 8.48 15.23 -18.50
C GLU A 166 7.55 15.93 -17.50
N GLY A 167 7.60 17.27 -17.43
CA GLY A 167 6.77 18.09 -16.55
C GLY A 167 7.58 18.78 -15.44
N GLY A 168 7.09 19.95 -14.99
CA GLY A 168 7.82 20.81 -14.08
C GLY A 168 9.17 21.24 -14.65
N PHE A 169 10.25 21.04 -13.90
CA PHE A 169 11.62 21.36 -14.30
C PHE A 169 12.39 20.17 -14.91
N ALA A 170 11.76 19.00 -15.03
CA ALA A 170 12.42 17.78 -15.49
C ALA A 170 12.39 17.62 -17.01
N TYR A 171 13.56 17.27 -17.55
CA TYR A 171 13.76 16.91 -18.94
C TYR A 171 14.44 15.54 -19.01
N VAL A 172 13.94 14.68 -19.89
CA VAL A 172 14.45 13.32 -20.10
C VAL A 172 15.11 13.20 -21.47
N ILE A 173 16.17 12.40 -21.54
CA ILE A 173 16.74 11.91 -22.80
C ILE A 173 16.96 10.40 -22.68
N TYR A 174 16.49 9.66 -23.69
CA TYR A 174 16.65 8.20 -23.77
C TYR A 174 17.84 7.87 -24.65
N ARG A 175 18.88 7.28 -24.06
CA ARG A 175 20.02 6.69 -24.77
C ARG A 175 20.84 5.80 -23.85
N ASP A 176 21.64 4.94 -24.45
CA ASP A 176 22.67 4.20 -23.74
C ASP A 176 23.83 5.17 -23.38
N PHE A 177 24.12 5.27 -22.08
CA PHE A 177 25.20 6.09 -21.54
C PHE A 177 26.46 5.28 -21.20
N GLY A 178 26.53 4.01 -21.60
CA GLY A 178 27.70 3.15 -21.37
C GLY A 178 27.93 2.77 -19.90
N THR A 179 26.91 2.94 -19.05
CA THR A 179 26.92 2.53 -17.64
C THR A 179 25.53 2.08 -17.23
N THR A 180 25.43 1.28 -16.17
CA THR A 180 24.14 0.82 -15.64
C THR A 180 23.37 2.01 -15.05
N GLY A 181 22.12 2.21 -15.46
CA GLY A 181 21.21 3.15 -14.81
C GLY A 181 20.64 2.58 -13.51
N ASP A 182 20.21 3.47 -12.63
CA ASP A 182 19.48 3.17 -11.41
C ASP A 182 18.22 2.34 -11.71
N SER A 183 17.79 1.59 -10.70
CA SER A 183 16.57 0.81 -10.75
C SER A 183 15.94 0.70 -9.36
N ASN A 184 14.70 0.20 -9.29
CA ASN A 184 14.02 0.01 -8.01
C ASN A 184 14.77 -0.96 -7.07
N THR A 185 15.57 -1.87 -7.62
CA THR A 185 16.37 -2.85 -6.88
C THR A 185 17.80 -2.38 -6.61
N GLN A 186 18.29 -1.39 -7.37
CA GLN A 186 19.62 -0.79 -7.23
C GLN A 186 19.51 0.72 -7.50
N PRO A 187 18.98 1.51 -6.54
CA PRO A 187 18.53 2.90 -6.77
C PRO A 187 19.65 3.94 -6.86
N SER A 188 20.90 3.54 -6.68
CA SER A 188 22.08 4.39 -6.75
C SER A 188 23.28 3.66 -7.36
N ILE A 189 23.03 2.74 -8.30
CA ILE A 189 24.11 2.00 -8.98
C ILE A 189 24.74 2.82 -10.09
N SER A 190 24.06 3.85 -10.58
CA SER A 190 24.58 4.62 -11.69
C SER A 190 25.86 5.37 -11.34
N THR A 191 26.78 5.39 -12.30
CA THR A 191 28.06 6.13 -12.15
C THR A 191 28.12 7.36 -13.06
N LEU A 192 26.98 7.74 -13.64
CA LEU A 192 26.87 8.87 -14.55
C LEU A 192 26.91 10.18 -13.77
N ARG A 193 27.74 11.13 -14.23
CA ARG A 193 27.79 12.51 -13.72
C ARG A 193 27.36 13.46 -14.83
N VAL A 194 26.69 14.55 -14.46
CA VAL A 194 26.13 15.53 -15.41
C VAL A 194 26.65 16.91 -15.04
N PHE A 195 27.02 17.70 -16.05
CA PHE A 195 27.58 19.04 -15.88
C PHE A 195 26.80 20.05 -16.71
N GLU A 196 26.66 21.27 -16.18
CA GLU A 196 26.12 22.45 -16.84
C GLU A 196 27.22 23.52 -16.87
N ASN A 197 27.66 23.90 -18.07
CA ASN A 197 28.77 24.82 -18.28
C ASN A 197 30.05 24.44 -17.50
N GLY A 198 30.33 23.14 -17.39
CA GLY A 198 31.48 22.60 -16.66
C GLY A 198 31.30 22.53 -15.13
N LYS A 199 30.16 22.98 -14.59
CA LYS A 199 29.80 22.79 -13.17
C LYS A 199 28.94 21.55 -13.01
N GLU A 200 29.30 20.65 -12.11
CA GLU A 200 28.51 19.45 -11.85
C GLU A 200 27.13 19.80 -11.30
N LEU A 201 26.13 19.17 -11.89
CA LEU A 201 24.74 19.20 -11.48
C LEU A 201 24.54 18.24 -10.31
N GLY A 202 23.68 18.58 -9.35
CA GLY A 202 23.34 17.71 -8.23
C GLY A 202 22.07 18.13 -7.51
N ALA A 203 21.47 17.25 -6.69
CA ALA A 203 21.91 15.90 -6.36
C ALA A 203 21.71 14.87 -7.49
N ALA A 204 22.61 13.88 -7.56
CA ALA A 204 22.46 12.68 -8.39
C ALA A 204 21.54 11.65 -7.73
N HIS A 205 21.09 10.64 -8.49
CA HIS A 205 20.11 9.63 -8.04
C HIS A 205 18.83 10.27 -7.49
N ALA A 206 18.55 11.50 -7.92
CA ALA A 206 17.44 12.25 -7.40
C ALA A 206 16.14 11.53 -7.79
N LYS A 207 15.19 11.48 -6.87
CA LYS A 207 13.85 11.00 -7.22
C LYS A 207 13.35 11.84 -8.40
N HIS A 208 12.78 11.22 -9.42
CA HIS A 208 12.29 11.96 -10.59
C HIS A 208 11.28 13.06 -10.19
N ALA A 209 10.56 12.84 -9.07
CA ALA A 209 9.72 13.83 -8.42
C ALA A 209 10.48 15.08 -7.94
N ASP A 210 11.68 14.95 -7.39
CA ASP A 210 12.49 16.07 -6.91
C ASP A 210 13.10 16.84 -8.09
N ILE A 211 13.45 16.14 -9.17
CA ILE A 211 13.93 16.76 -10.42
C ILE A 211 12.81 17.59 -11.06
N SER A 212 11.58 17.11 -11.06
CA SER A 212 10.44 17.80 -11.67
C SER A 212 9.87 18.92 -10.80
N SER A 213 9.77 18.74 -9.48
CA SER A 213 9.11 19.70 -8.57
C SER A 213 10.05 20.74 -7.96
N ILE A 214 11.31 20.38 -7.70
CA ILE A 214 12.32 21.28 -7.14
C ILE A 214 13.28 21.71 -8.23
N GLY A 215 13.75 20.74 -9.03
CA GLY A 215 14.80 20.92 -10.00
C GLY A 215 16.12 21.31 -9.35
N THR A 216 16.64 22.48 -9.71
CA THR A 216 17.89 23.11 -9.25
C THR A 216 19.14 22.29 -9.56
N GLY A 217 19.19 21.67 -10.73
CA GLY A 217 20.34 20.86 -11.15
C GLY A 217 20.29 19.41 -10.67
N LYS A 218 19.18 18.92 -10.14
CA LYS A 218 19.05 17.49 -9.79
C LYS A 218 19.00 16.63 -11.05
N PHE A 219 19.51 15.39 -10.95
CA PHE A 219 19.46 14.42 -12.03
C PHE A 219 19.36 12.97 -11.54
N SER A 220 18.87 12.09 -12.41
CA SER A 220 18.84 10.63 -12.25
C SER A 220 19.06 9.95 -13.58
N HIS A 221 19.98 8.99 -13.59
CA HIS A 221 20.16 8.09 -14.72
C HIS A 221 19.48 6.76 -14.36
N TRP A 222 18.33 6.48 -14.96
CA TRP A 222 17.45 5.37 -14.64
C TRP A 222 17.23 4.48 -15.86
N GLY A 223 17.61 3.21 -15.79
CA GLY A 223 17.67 2.35 -16.97
C GLY A 223 18.52 2.95 -18.10
N ASN A 224 17.91 3.21 -19.26
CA ASN A 224 18.55 3.86 -20.42
C ASN A 224 18.09 5.33 -20.59
N SER A 225 17.77 6.01 -19.50
CA SER A 225 17.26 7.38 -19.52
C SER A 225 18.00 8.26 -18.53
N LEU A 226 18.37 9.47 -18.96
CA LEU A 226 18.85 10.52 -18.07
C LEU A 226 17.74 11.56 -17.92
N ILE A 227 17.32 11.78 -16.69
CA ILE A 227 16.35 12.79 -16.31
C ILE A 227 17.09 13.85 -15.51
N PHE A 228 16.97 15.13 -15.88
CA PHE A 228 17.66 16.22 -15.18
C PHE A 228 16.91 17.55 -15.30
N SER A 229 17.34 18.52 -14.51
CA SER A 229 16.88 19.92 -14.55
C SER A 229 18.07 20.87 -14.72
N ALA A 230 17.85 22.05 -15.28
CA ALA A 230 18.87 23.11 -15.25
C ALA A 230 19.08 23.60 -13.80
N SER A 231 20.25 24.16 -13.50
CA SER A 231 20.58 24.59 -12.13
C SER A 231 19.67 25.70 -11.58
N ASP A 232 19.08 26.51 -12.47
CA ASP A 232 18.14 27.59 -12.18
C ASP A 232 16.72 27.31 -12.71
N ASN A 233 16.43 26.06 -13.04
CA ASN A 233 15.13 25.61 -13.54
C ASN A 233 14.69 26.14 -14.91
N THR A 234 15.57 26.83 -15.65
CA THR A 234 15.29 27.23 -17.04
C THR A 234 15.28 26.02 -17.98
N ASN A 235 14.64 26.16 -19.15
CA ASN A 235 14.57 25.08 -20.14
C ASN A 235 15.96 24.78 -20.74
N PRO A 236 16.53 23.56 -20.56
CA PRO A 236 17.85 23.19 -21.08
C PRO A 236 17.96 23.27 -22.61
N LYS A 237 16.85 23.20 -23.36
CA LYS A 237 16.86 23.32 -24.83
C LYS A 237 17.09 24.73 -25.32
N THR A 238 16.71 25.74 -24.54
CA THR A 238 16.64 27.13 -25.00
C THR A 238 17.46 28.08 -24.14
N ASN A 239 18.01 27.64 -23.01
CA ASN A 239 18.80 28.48 -22.10
C ASN A 239 20.25 28.76 -22.58
N GLY A 240 20.65 28.18 -23.73
CA GLY A 240 21.97 28.40 -24.33
C GLY A 240 23.14 27.78 -23.55
N ARG A 241 22.89 26.92 -22.56
CA ARG A 241 23.94 26.29 -21.76
C ARG A 241 24.45 25.01 -22.40
N LYS A 242 25.72 24.70 -22.12
CA LYS A 242 26.36 23.47 -22.56
C LYS A 242 26.21 22.40 -21.48
N TYR A 243 25.64 21.26 -21.86
CA TYR A 243 25.51 20.09 -20.98
C TYR A 243 26.45 18.97 -21.40
N THR A 244 27.03 18.29 -20.43
CA THR A 244 28.07 17.28 -20.62
C THR A 244 27.96 16.17 -19.58
N VAL A 245 28.48 14.98 -19.88
CA VAL A 245 28.41 13.80 -19.00
C VAL A 245 29.74 13.04 -18.92
N THR A 246 30.00 12.36 -17.81
CA THR A 246 31.15 11.44 -17.61
C THR A 246 30.70 10.13 -16.95
N ILE A 247 31.40 9.01 -17.19
CA ILE A 247 31.06 7.68 -16.65
C ILE A 247 32.12 7.24 -15.62
N GLY A 248 31.80 6.89 -14.38
CA GLY A 248 32.78 6.25 -13.48
C GLY A 248 33.31 7.13 -12.34
N GLY A 249 32.47 8.02 -11.81
CA GLY A 249 32.69 8.60 -10.47
C GLY A 249 31.43 8.48 -9.62
N SER A 250 31.59 8.24 -8.31
CA SER A 250 30.47 8.37 -7.37
C SER A 250 30.07 9.85 -7.29
N ALA A 251 28.87 10.17 -7.76
CA ALA A 251 28.31 11.50 -7.59
C ALA A 251 28.09 11.77 -6.09
N THR A 252 28.45 12.96 -5.62
CA THR A 252 28.38 13.32 -4.21
C THR A 252 26.91 13.38 -3.76
N THR A 253 26.52 12.49 -2.87
CA THR A 253 25.27 12.57 -2.12
C THR A 253 25.42 13.59 -1.01
N THR A 254 25.32 14.89 -1.33
CA THR A 254 25.20 15.91 -0.28
C THR A 254 23.84 15.74 0.39
N PRO A 255 23.77 15.54 1.72
CA PRO A 255 22.51 15.52 2.45
C PRO A 255 21.76 16.84 2.20
N PRO A 256 20.42 16.83 2.04
CA PRO A 256 19.68 18.07 1.89
C PRO A 256 19.98 18.99 3.07
N GLU A 257 20.45 20.20 2.78
CA GLU A 257 20.45 21.27 3.79
C GLU A 257 19.03 21.38 4.35
N THR A 258 18.95 21.38 5.67
CA THR A 258 17.70 21.58 6.40
C THR A 258 17.28 23.02 6.19
N VAL A 259 16.53 23.27 5.11
CA VAL A 259 15.86 24.56 4.93
C VAL A 259 14.69 24.57 5.91
N THR A 260 14.82 25.39 6.94
CA THR A 260 13.74 25.66 7.89
C THR A 260 12.53 26.15 7.08
N PRO A 261 11.34 25.54 7.22
CA PRO A 261 10.16 26.00 6.50
C PRO A 261 9.88 27.47 6.84
N PRO A 262 9.47 28.30 5.87
CA PRO A 262 9.05 29.65 6.19
C PRO A 262 7.89 29.56 7.18
N THR A 263 8.10 30.16 8.35
CA THR A 263 7.04 30.33 9.34
C THR A 263 6.14 31.47 8.85
N GLY A 264 4.92 31.14 8.46
CA GLY A 264 3.83 32.07 8.13
C GLY A 264 3.09 31.67 6.86
N GLY A 265 1.81 31.31 6.86
CA GLY A 265 0.83 31.16 7.93
C GLY A 265 -0.47 30.54 7.36
N GLY A 266 -1.24 29.91 8.25
CA GLY A 266 -2.70 29.72 8.12
C GLY A 266 -3.22 28.76 7.05
N GLY A 267 -3.25 27.46 7.35
CA GLY A 267 -4.15 26.49 6.70
C GLY A 267 -4.52 25.40 7.69
N THR A 268 -5.66 25.53 8.37
CA THR A 268 -6.13 24.58 9.39
C THR A 268 -6.63 23.29 8.74
N GLY A 269 -5.73 22.35 8.45
CA GLY A 269 -6.07 21.01 7.99
C GLY A 269 -6.36 20.07 9.17
N VAL A 270 -7.54 20.14 9.77
CA VAL A 270 -8.10 19.04 10.57
C VAL A 270 -9.59 19.00 10.17
N ILE A 271 -10.26 17.87 9.93
CA ILE A 271 -10.94 17.14 11.02
C ILE A 271 -11.49 15.78 10.58
N ALA A 272 -11.17 14.76 11.37
CA ALA A 272 -12.02 13.59 11.59
C ALA A 272 -12.72 13.72 12.94
N THR A 273 -14.03 13.99 12.98
CA THR A 273 -14.89 13.80 14.17
C THR A 273 -16.31 13.49 13.75
N GLY A 274 -17.02 12.69 14.55
CA GLY A 274 -18.44 12.39 14.34
C GLY A 274 -18.71 11.23 13.37
N LEU A 275 -17.74 10.32 13.15
CA LEU A 275 -17.98 9.10 12.39
C LEU A 275 -19.15 8.31 12.99
N ILE A 276 -20.19 8.10 12.19
CA ILE A 276 -21.34 7.26 12.50
C ILE A 276 -21.39 6.12 11.48
N GLY A 277 -21.92 4.98 11.89
CA GLY A 277 -22.10 3.83 11.00
C GLY A 277 -21.03 2.77 11.09
N TYR A 278 -21.02 1.89 10.09
CA TYR A 278 -20.28 0.65 10.15
C TYR A 278 -18.77 0.82 10.20
N ALA A 279 -18.19 1.91 9.68
CA ALA A 279 -16.75 2.14 9.86
C ALA A 279 -16.33 2.40 11.32
N ALA A 280 -17.27 2.62 12.25
CA ALA A 280 -17.01 2.70 13.70
C ALA A 280 -17.28 1.39 14.46
N VAL A 281 -17.78 0.35 13.80
CA VAL A 281 -18.20 -0.90 14.44
C VAL A 281 -17.06 -1.92 14.40
N ASN A 282 -16.88 -2.68 15.49
CA ASN A 282 -15.92 -3.80 15.58
C ASN A 282 -14.46 -3.43 15.26
N GLY A 283 -14.09 -2.19 15.57
CA GLY A 283 -12.76 -1.61 15.43
C GLY A 283 -12.88 -0.10 15.45
N THR A 284 -11.83 0.63 15.11
CA THR A 284 -11.89 2.09 15.04
C THR A 284 -11.18 2.60 13.79
N THR A 285 -11.93 3.26 12.92
CA THR A 285 -11.37 4.02 11.81
C THR A 285 -10.77 5.32 12.35
N THR A 286 -9.45 5.39 12.38
CA THR A 286 -8.64 6.51 12.84
C THR A 286 -7.71 7.07 11.75
N GLY A 287 -7.67 6.43 10.58
CA GLY A 287 -6.86 6.83 9.45
C GLY A 287 -5.38 6.88 9.79
N GLY A 288 -4.74 8.00 9.46
CA GLY A 288 -3.33 8.27 9.70
C GLY A 288 -2.98 8.79 11.09
N LYS A 289 -3.91 8.78 12.05
CA LYS A 289 -3.68 9.31 13.40
C LYS A 289 -2.41 8.72 14.03
N GLY A 290 -1.59 9.59 14.63
CA GLY A 290 -0.29 9.23 15.21
C GLY A 290 0.84 9.11 14.17
N GLY A 291 0.54 9.29 12.89
CA GLY A 291 1.49 9.34 11.79
C GLY A 291 2.08 10.72 11.55
N SER A 292 3.06 10.77 10.64
CA SER A 292 3.57 12.05 10.12
C SER A 292 2.55 12.72 9.21
N GLU A 293 2.62 14.04 9.11
CA GLU A 293 1.80 14.83 8.22
C GLU A 293 2.61 15.27 6.99
N ILE A 294 1.98 15.28 5.81
CA ILE A 294 2.60 15.74 4.57
C ILE A 294 1.58 16.49 3.71
N THR A 295 2.00 17.55 3.03
CA THR A 295 1.19 18.20 1.99
C THR A 295 1.72 17.83 0.60
N VAL A 296 0.82 17.45 -0.30
CA VAL A 296 1.13 17.05 -1.68
C VAL A 296 0.29 17.86 -2.67
N SER A 297 0.90 18.27 -3.78
CA SER A 297 0.26 19.07 -4.84
C SER A 297 0.46 18.50 -6.24
N THR A 298 1.07 17.32 -6.36
CA THR A 298 1.28 16.63 -7.64
C THR A 298 0.82 15.18 -7.56
N LEU A 299 0.44 14.60 -8.70
CA LEU A 299 -0.03 13.21 -8.77
C LEU A 299 1.03 12.23 -8.28
N GLN A 300 2.28 12.46 -8.61
CA GLN A 300 3.38 11.59 -8.19
C GLN A 300 3.61 11.66 -6.67
N ALA A 301 3.63 12.87 -6.09
CA ALA A 301 3.78 13.05 -4.65
C ALA A 301 2.62 12.41 -3.88
N LEU A 302 1.39 12.56 -4.40
CA LEU A 302 0.22 11.89 -3.86
C LEU A 302 0.37 10.37 -3.91
N LYS A 303 0.68 9.78 -5.07
CA LYS A 303 0.91 8.33 -5.22
C LYS A 303 1.97 7.82 -4.23
N SER A 304 3.10 8.51 -4.10
CA SER A 304 4.16 8.12 -3.16
C SER A 304 3.74 8.20 -1.69
N ALA A 305 2.98 9.24 -1.31
CA ALA A 305 2.47 9.37 0.06
C ALA A 305 1.43 8.29 0.39
N LEU A 306 0.53 7.98 -0.55
CA LEU A 306 -0.49 6.94 -0.40
C LEU A 306 0.12 5.55 -0.23
N SER A 307 1.19 5.24 -0.96
CA SER A 307 1.86 3.94 -0.93
C SER A 307 2.90 3.79 0.19
N SER A 308 3.09 4.80 1.05
CA SER A 308 4.08 4.73 2.11
C SER A 308 3.63 3.84 3.27
N ASP A 309 4.59 3.19 3.93
CA ASP A 309 4.31 2.40 5.12
C ASP A 309 3.97 3.27 6.32
N GLY A 310 3.28 2.66 7.28
CA GLY A 310 2.89 3.28 8.54
C GLY A 310 1.76 4.32 8.44
N PRO A 311 1.27 4.80 9.59
CA PRO A 311 0.26 5.84 9.64
C PRO A 311 0.75 7.15 9.00
N LYS A 312 -0.10 7.81 8.22
CA LYS A 312 0.22 9.11 7.62
C LYS A 312 -1.01 9.96 7.35
N ILE A 313 -0.92 11.25 7.64
CA ILE A 313 -1.91 12.27 7.27
C ILE A 313 -1.39 13.00 6.03
N ILE A 314 -2.16 12.95 4.95
CA ILE A 314 -1.80 13.44 3.63
C ILE A 314 -2.78 14.56 3.29
N TYR A 315 -2.29 15.79 3.30
CA TYR A 315 -3.02 16.95 2.82
C TYR A 315 -2.85 17.11 1.32
N VAL A 316 -3.95 17.12 0.57
CA VAL A 316 -3.94 17.42 -0.86
C VAL A 316 -4.12 18.92 -1.03
N SER A 317 -3.21 19.58 -1.75
CA SER A 317 -3.26 21.02 -2.01
C SER A 317 -3.39 21.29 -3.50
N GLY A 318 -4.38 22.11 -3.86
CA GLY A 318 -4.64 22.49 -5.24
C GLY A 318 -5.11 21.36 -6.15
N ALA A 319 -5.09 21.63 -7.46
CA ALA A 319 -5.57 20.69 -8.46
C ALA A 319 -4.48 19.72 -8.92
N ILE A 320 -4.69 18.42 -8.66
CA ILE A 320 -3.91 17.30 -9.16
C ILE A 320 -4.66 16.66 -10.33
N LYS A 321 -3.99 16.53 -11.47
CA LYS A 321 -4.56 15.93 -12.69
C LYS A 321 -3.76 14.73 -13.15
N GLY A 322 -4.45 13.63 -13.43
CA GLY A 322 -3.97 12.45 -14.13
C GLY A 322 -4.44 12.40 -15.58
N ALA A 323 -4.06 11.32 -16.26
CA ALA A 323 -4.33 11.03 -17.66
C ALA A 323 -5.73 10.43 -17.91
N GLY A 324 -6.51 10.17 -16.86
CA GLY A 324 -7.87 9.62 -16.94
C GLY A 324 -8.01 8.23 -16.33
N ASN A 325 -6.95 7.40 -16.39
CA ASN A 325 -6.95 6.02 -15.92
C ASN A 325 -5.87 5.74 -14.87
N ASP A 326 -5.36 6.77 -14.18
CA ASP A 326 -4.24 6.66 -13.24
C ASP A 326 -4.64 5.95 -11.94
N PRO A 327 -4.13 4.72 -11.66
CA PRO A 327 -4.36 4.09 -10.38
C PRO A 327 -3.44 4.69 -9.30
N MET A 328 -4.02 4.95 -8.12
CA MET A 328 -3.31 5.38 -6.92
C MET A 328 -3.55 4.37 -5.79
N TYR A 329 -2.62 3.44 -5.62
CA TYR A 329 -2.70 2.43 -4.58
C TYR A 329 -2.45 3.02 -3.20
N VAL A 330 -3.38 2.77 -2.28
CA VAL A 330 -3.35 3.30 -0.91
C VAL A 330 -3.02 2.15 0.03
N LYS A 331 -1.99 2.30 0.88
CA LYS A 331 -1.70 1.38 1.98
C LYS A 331 -2.54 1.73 3.21
N SER A 332 -2.71 0.78 4.15
CA SER A 332 -3.44 1.00 5.42
C SER A 332 -2.96 2.22 6.23
N ASN A 333 -3.81 2.68 7.14
CA ASN A 333 -3.55 3.76 8.09
C ASN A 333 -3.26 5.12 7.42
N LYS A 334 -4.20 5.60 6.60
CA LYS A 334 -4.06 6.89 5.90
C LYS A 334 -5.24 7.78 6.19
N SER A 335 -4.96 9.06 6.41
CA SER A 335 -5.95 10.13 6.29
C SER A 335 -5.58 10.97 5.08
N ILE A 336 -6.48 11.11 4.12
CA ILE A 336 -6.26 11.85 2.87
C ILE A 336 -7.25 12.99 2.89
N ILE A 337 -6.77 14.21 3.11
CA ILE A 337 -7.60 15.36 3.45
C ILE A 337 -7.33 16.47 2.44
N GLY A 338 -8.34 16.96 1.73
CA GLY A 338 -8.15 18.12 0.85
C GLY A 338 -8.08 19.43 1.65
N LEU A 339 -7.14 20.28 1.24
CA LEU A 339 -7.05 21.68 1.63
C LEU A 339 -7.79 22.56 0.62
N SER A 340 -7.88 23.86 0.89
CA SER A 340 -8.56 24.78 -0.02
C SER A 340 -8.11 24.62 -1.48
N GLY A 341 -9.09 24.52 -2.38
CA GLY A 341 -8.88 24.25 -3.81
C GLY A 341 -8.43 22.83 -4.18
N ALA A 342 -8.41 21.87 -3.25
CA ALA A 342 -7.96 20.51 -3.55
C ALA A 342 -8.87 19.78 -4.53
N SER A 343 -8.30 19.23 -5.60
CA SER A 343 -9.03 18.32 -6.48
C SER A 343 -8.12 17.25 -7.06
N VAL A 344 -8.65 16.06 -7.29
CA VAL A 344 -8.01 14.98 -8.04
C VAL A 344 -8.86 14.68 -9.26
N GLU A 345 -8.30 14.90 -10.45
CA GLU A 345 -8.95 14.65 -11.74
C GLU A 345 -8.28 13.49 -12.46
N GLY A 346 -9.05 12.57 -13.04
CA GLY A 346 -8.51 11.53 -13.93
C GLY A 346 -7.65 10.47 -13.24
N ALA A 347 -7.84 10.27 -11.94
CA ALA A 347 -7.14 9.26 -11.16
C ALA A 347 -8.10 8.57 -10.17
N SER A 348 -7.75 7.35 -9.79
CA SER A 348 -8.58 6.46 -8.96
C SER A 348 -7.84 6.02 -7.71
N PHE A 349 -8.44 6.19 -6.53
CA PHE A 349 -7.91 5.65 -5.28
C PHE A 349 -8.20 4.15 -5.19
N MET A 350 -7.16 3.32 -5.16
CA MET A 350 -7.26 1.86 -5.12
C MET A 350 -6.95 1.34 -3.71
N LEU A 351 -7.98 0.94 -2.97
CA LEU A 351 -7.93 0.45 -1.58
C LEU A 351 -8.15 -1.06 -1.59
N TYR A 352 -7.07 -1.83 -1.75
CA TYR A 352 -7.10 -3.30 -1.92
C TYR A 352 -6.39 -3.99 -0.77
N THR A 353 -7.08 -4.90 -0.06
CA THR A 353 -6.55 -5.57 1.13
C THR A 353 -6.01 -4.59 2.19
N VAL A 354 -6.69 -3.44 2.37
CA VAL A 354 -6.26 -2.40 3.30
C VAL A 354 -7.34 -2.02 4.29
N ASN A 355 -6.93 -1.39 5.38
CA ASN A 355 -7.84 -0.99 6.42
C ASN A 355 -7.44 0.33 7.05
N ASN A 356 -8.37 0.91 7.81
CA ASN A 356 -8.15 2.12 8.57
C ASN A 356 -7.78 3.31 7.65
N ILE A 357 -8.68 3.65 6.74
CA ILE A 357 -8.51 4.74 5.78
C ILE A 357 -9.59 5.81 5.99
N ILE A 358 -9.18 7.07 5.94
CA ILE A 358 -10.06 8.23 5.91
C ILE A 358 -9.76 9.01 4.62
N ILE A 359 -10.78 9.31 3.82
CA ILE A 359 -10.72 10.24 2.69
C ILE A 359 -11.72 11.36 2.98
N GLN A 360 -11.24 12.59 3.10
CA GLN A 360 -12.05 13.71 3.52
C GLN A 360 -11.80 14.98 2.70
N ASN A 361 -12.86 15.77 2.57
CA ASN A 361 -12.78 17.14 2.06
C ASN A 361 -12.10 17.24 0.69
N LEU A 362 -12.45 16.39 -0.28
CA LEU A 362 -11.75 16.33 -1.58
C LEU A 362 -12.72 16.35 -2.75
N ARG A 363 -12.41 17.13 -3.79
CA ARG A 363 -13.07 17.00 -5.10
C ARG A 363 -12.40 15.90 -5.92
N ILE A 364 -13.15 14.91 -6.35
CA ILE A 364 -12.68 13.76 -7.16
C ILE A 364 -13.49 13.75 -8.44
N LYS A 365 -12.83 13.90 -9.60
CA LYS A 365 -13.54 14.07 -10.87
C LYS A 365 -12.95 13.29 -12.05
N ASN A 366 -13.80 13.00 -13.03
CA ASN A 366 -13.44 12.46 -14.34
C ASN A 366 -12.58 11.17 -14.28
N TYR A 367 -12.91 10.23 -13.39
CA TYR A 367 -12.26 8.92 -13.29
C TYR A 367 -12.76 7.99 -14.39
N VAL A 368 -11.89 7.63 -15.34
CA VAL A 368 -12.25 6.80 -16.50
C VAL A 368 -12.15 5.31 -16.13
N THR A 369 -13.08 4.50 -16.65
CA THR A 369 -13.12 3.03 -16.54
C THR A 369 -13.39 2.44 -15.15
N ASN A 370 -12.70 2.90 -14.10
CA ASN A 370 -12.70 2.27 -12.77
C ASN A 370 -13.75 2.88 -11.84
N ALA A 371 -13.30 3.46 -10.72
CA ALA A 371 -14.09 4.28 -9.83
C ALA A 371 -13.25 5.45 -9.30
N GLY A 372 -13.88 6.50 -8.80
CA GLY A 372 -13.16 7.56 -8.06
C GLY A 372 -12.46 6.98 -6.83
N VAL A 373 -13.19 6.17 -6.05
CA VAL A 373 -12.64 5.37 -4.95
C VAL A 373 -13.05 3.90 -5.10
N GLN A 374 -12.08 3.00 -5.20
CA GLN A 374 -12.29 1.57 -5.37
C GLN A 374 -11.82 0.79 -4.14
N ILE A 375 -12.78 0.23 -3.41
CA ILE A 375 -12.61 -0.55 -2.18
C ILE A 375 -12.86 -2.02 -2.51
N LYS A 376 -11.85 -2.87 -2.35
CA LYS A 376 -11.87 -4.25 -2.82
C LYS A 376 -11.06 -5.18 -1.90
N GLU A 377 -11.29 -6.48 -2.03
CA GLU A 377 -10.41 -7.54 -1.53
C GLU A 377 -10.28 -7.51 -0.01
N GLY A 378 -11.42 -7.49 0.69
CA GLY A 378 -11.44 -7.57 2.15
C GLY A 378 -10.98 -6.30 2.84
N SER A 379 -10.91 -5.19 2.11
CA SER A 379 -10.61 -3.90 2.70
C SER A 379 -11.70 -3.48 3.67
N HIS A 380 -11.34 -2.93 4.82
CA HIS A 380 -12.32 -2.63 5.85
C HIS A 380 -12.00 -1.44 6.74
N HIS A 381 -13.01 -0.92 7.45
CA HIS A 381 -12.87 0.26 8.32
C HIS A 381 -12.38 1.46 7.52
N ILE A 382 -13.23 1.89 6.59
CA ILE A 382 -12.95 2.97 5.63
C ILE A 382 -14.05 4.01 5.74
N TRP A 383 -13.64 5.27 5.82
CA TRP A 383 -14.53 6.42 5.89
C TRP A 383 -14.27 7.37 4.73
N VAL A 384 -15.28 7.58 3.89
CA VAL A 384 -15.26 8.57 2.79
C VAL A 384 -16.27 9.66 3.12
N ASP A 385 -15.78 10.88 3.40
CA ASP A 385 -16.59 11.90 4.04
C ASP A 385 -16.35 13.31 3.48
N HIS A 386 -17.41 14.12 3.34
CA HIS A 386 -17.31 15.50 2.83
C HIS A 386 -16.53 15.59 1.49
N CYS A 387 -16.65 14.60 0.60
CA CYS A 387 -16.04 14.64 -0.72
C CYS A 387 -17.06 15.06 -1.80
N GLU A 388 -16.58 15.58 -2.92
CA GLU A 388 -17.40 15.87 -4.10
C GLU A 388 -16.95 15.01 -5.27
N PHE A 389 -17.82 14.11 -5.72
CA PHE A 389 -17.63 13.27 -6.88
C PHE A 389 -18.38 13.86 -8.08
N SER A 390 -17.69 14.00 -9.20
CA SER A 390 -18.32 14.50 -10.43
C SER A 390 -17.70 13.92 -11.70
N ALA A 391 -18.53 13.83 -12.73
CA ALA A 391 -18.13 13.51 -14.09
C ALA A 391 -19.02 14.32 -15.06
N ASP A 392 -19.22 13.80 -16.26
CA ASP A 392 -20.36 14.18 -17.11
C ASP A 392 -21.08 12.93 -17.64
N ARG A 393 -22.20 13.15 -18.34
CA ARG A 393 -23.04 12.08 -18.91
C ARG A 393 -23.00 12.07 -20.44
N ASP A 394 -22.11 12.87 -21.05
CA ASP A 394 -22.08 13.13 -22.49
C ASP A 394 -21.10 12.20 -23.24
N HIS A 395 -20.15 11.59 -22.53
CA HIS A 395 -19.14 10.67 -23.10
C HIS A 395 -19.62 9.22 -23.29
N GLY A 396 -20.90 8.95 -23.03
CA GLY A 396 -21.49 7.61 -23.10
C GLY A 396 -21.47 6.87 -21.76
N TRP A 397 -22.26 5.79 -21.69
CA TRP A 397 -22.68 5.19 -20.43
C TRP A 397 -21.55 4.65 -19.53
N GLU A 398 -20.56 3.96 -20.12
CA GLU A 398 -19.46 3.29 -19.39
C GLU A 398 -18.12 4.04 -19.52
N TYR A 399 -18.09 5.25 -20.09
CA TYR A 399 -16.81 5.97 -20.25
C TYR A 399 -16.23 6.35 -18.88
N TYR A 400 -17.02 7.07 -18.09
CA TYR A 400 -16.67 7.30 -16.69
C TYR A 400 -17.01 6.09 -15.83
N GLY A 401 -16.15 5.87 -14.85
CA GLY A 401 -16.30 4.84 -13.86
C GLY A 401 -17.41 5.15 -12.84
N LYS A 402 -17.48 4.30 -11.80
CA LYS A 402 -18.37 4.52 -10.66
C LYS A 402 -17.81 5.65 -9.76
N ASP A 403 -18.65 6.36 -9.03
CA ASP A 403 -18.14 7.30 -8.02
C ASP A 403 -17.35 6.52 -6.94
N ILE A 404 -17.98 5.48 -6.38
CA ILE A 404 -17.40 4.58 -5.40
C ILE A 404 -17.79 3.13 -5.72
N SER A 405 -16.86 2.19 -5.54
CA SER A 405 -17.21 0.77 -5.54
C SER A 405 -16.66 0.05 -4.31
N ILE A 406 -17.50 -0.76 -3.66
CA ILE A 406 -17.21 -1.54 -2.45
C ILE A 406 -17.52 -2.99 -2.78
N THR A 407 -16.50 -3.81 -3.01
CA THR A 407 -16.69 -5.15 -3.60
C THR A 407 -15.78 -6.18 -2.96
N ARG A 408 -16.05 -7.47 -3.26
CA ARG A 408 -15.19 -8.61 -2.88
C ARG A 408 -14.85 -8.58 -1.41
N TYR A 409 -15.85 -8.95 -0.60
CA TYR A 409 -15.76 -9.19 0.84
C TYR A 409 -15.20 -8.01 1.65
N SER A 410 -15.15 -6.81 1.06
CA SER A 410 -14.88 -5.57 1.78
C SER A 410 -15.98 -5.33 2.82
N ASP A 411 -15.64 -4.64 3.91
CA ASP A 411 -16.54 -4.58 5.05
C ASP A 411 -16.36 -3.33 5.91
N TYR A 412 -17.33 -2.98 6.74
CA TYR A 412 -17.24 -1.85 7.67
C TYR A 412 -16.87 -0.51 6.98
N VAL A 413 -17.73 -0.05 6.08
CA VAL A 413 -17.53 1.20 5.32
C VAL A 413 -18.60 2.22 5.67
N THR A 414 -18.21 3.48 5.90
CA THR A 414 -19.14 4.63 5.98
C THR A 414 -18.85 5.59 4.83
N VAL A 415 -19.89 5.99 4.12
CA VAL A 415 -19.89 7.04 3.10
C VAL A 415 -20.83 8.13 3.56
N SER A 416 -20.30 9.28 4.01
CA SER A 416 -21.13 10.32 4.65
C SER A 416 -20.89 11.72 4.12
N TRP A 417 -21.92 12.56 4.11
CA TRP A 417 -21.78 13.97 3.76
C TRP A 417 -21.11 14.23 2.39
N ASN A 418 -21.18 13.30 1.45
CA ASN A 418 -20.58 13.48 0.12
C ASN A 418 -21.58 14.10 -0.86
N LYS A 419 -21.09 14.79 -1.87
CA LYS A 419 -21.86 15.21 -3.05
C LYS A 419 -21.47 14.33 -4.24
N PHE A 420 -22.46 13.82 -4.96
CA PHE A 420 -22.31 13.02 -6.16
C PHE A 420 -23.10 13.68 -7.28
N SER A 421 -22.47 13.97 -8.43
CA SER A 421 -23.13 14.72 -9.49
C SER A 421 -22.73 14.31 -10.90
N ASN A 422 -23.71 14.37 -11.81
CA ASN A 422 -23.51 14.28 -13.26
C ASN A 422 -22.76 13.01 -13.71
N ASN A 423 -23.10 11.85 -13.18
CA ASN A 423 -22.52 10.56 -13.57
C ASN A 423 -23.63 9.54 -13.88
N ASN A 424 -23.34 8.54 -14.71
CA ASN A 424 -24.28 7.46 -14.97
C ASN A 424 -24.31 6.45 -13.82
N LEU A 425 -23.16 6.11 -13.24
CA LEU A 425 -23.04 5.05 -12.24
C LEU A 425 -22.44 5.62 -10.95
N SER A 426 -23.20 5.68 -9.86
CA SER A 426 -22.67 6.24 -8.62
C SER A 426 -21.99 5.21 -7.71
N VAL A 427 -22.71 4.56 -6.80
CA VAL A 427 -22.13 3.66 -5.79
C VAL A 427 -22.51 2.20 -6.04
N LEU A 428 -21.49 1.37 -6.29
CA LEU A 428 -21.62 -0.08 -6.47
C LEU A 428 -21.21 -0.83 -5.20
N ILE A 429 -22.10 -1.63 -4.63
CA ILE A 429 -21.83 -2.53 -3.51
C ILE A 429 -22.02 -3.97 -3.98
N SER A 430 -20.98 -4.80 -3.85
CA SER A 430 -20.83 -6.11 -4.52
C SER A 430 -20.53 -6.02 -6.03
N ALA A 431 -19.70 -6.94 -6.53
CA ALA A 431 -19.27 -6.97 -7.93
C ALA A 431 -20.23 -7.73 -8.86
N GLY A 432 -21.27 -8.38 -8.33
CA GLY A 432 -22.20 -9.18 -9.12
C GLY A 432 -22.88 -10.26 -8.29
N ILE A 433 -23.44 -11.27 -8.96
CA ILE A 433 -24.22 -12.35 -8.33
C ILE A 433 -23.73 -13.77 -8.67
N SER A 434 -22.50 -13.91 -9.18
CA SER A 434 -21.95 -15.23 -9.48
C SER A 434 -21.71 -16.02 -8.19
N ALA A 435 -21.60 -17.35 -8.28
CA ALA A 435 -21.33 -18.20 -7.12
C ALA A 435 -20.01 -17.85 -6.40
N GLU A 436 -18.99 -17.40 -7.15
CA GLU A 436 -17.72 -16.91 -6.58
C GLU A 436 -17.94 -15.61 -5.78
N ILE A 437 -18.73 -14.68 -6.30
CA ILE A 437 -19.02 -13.44 -5.59
C ILE A 437 -19.92 -13.70 -4.38
N ALA A 438 -20.87 -14.62 -4.48
CA ALA A 438 -21.70 -15.03 -3.35
C ALA A 438 -20.87 -15.60 -2.20
N SER A 439 -19.89 -16.48 -2.48
CA SER A 439 -19.02 -17.06 -1.43
C SER A 439 -18.11 -16.03 -0.76
N GLN A 440 -17.86 -14.92 -1.43
CA GLN A 440 -17.11 -13.76 -0.94
C GLN A 440 -18.00 -12.83 -0.11
N ASP A 441 -19.13 -12.40 -0.66
CA ASP A 441 -19.87 -11.24 -0.17
C ASP A 441 -20.97 -11.58 0.86
N ILE A 442 -21.43 -12.83 0.93
CA ILE A 442 -22.43 -13.23 1.95
C ILE A 442 -21.85 -13.06 3.35
N GLY A 443 -22.55 -12.30 4.20
CA GLY A 443 -22.11 -11.99 5.56
C GLY A 443 -21.05 -10.88 5.65
N LYS A 444 -20.79 -10.18 4.55
CA LYS A 444 -19.88 -9.01 4.43
C LYS A 444 -20.63 -7.79 3.92
N LEU A 445 -19.90 -6.77 3.47
CA LEU A 445 -20.45 -5.54 2.90
C LEU A 445 -21.39 -4.83 3.86
N HIS A 446 -20.97 -4.67 5.12
CA HIS A 446 -21.65 -3.78 6.07
C HIS A 446 -21.30 -2.33 5.74
N VAL A 447 -22.26 -1.62 5.14
CA VAL A 447 -22.05 -0.27 4.61
C VAL A 447 -23.09 0.70 5.16
N THR A 448 -22.64 1.86 5.60
CA THR A 448 -23.51 2.99 5.97
C THR A 448 -23.37 4.10 4.94
N LEU A 449 -24.49 4.60 4.43
CA LEU A 449 -24.54 5.82 3.63
C LEU A 449 -25.44 6.84 4.31
N HIS A 450 -24.91 8.00 4.70
CA HIS A 450 -25.76 9.01 5.33
C HIS A 450 -25.43 10.43 4.97
N HIS A 451 -26.45 11.28 4.92
CA HIS A 451 -26.30 12.71 4.64
C HIS A 451 -25.59 13.00 3.30
N ASN A 452 -25.60 12.06 2.36
CA ASN A 452 -25.06 12.26 1.03
C ASN A 452 -26.08 12.97 0.14
N PHE A 453 -25.58 13.72 -0.84
CA PHE A 453 -26.37 14.37 -1.86
C PHE A 453 -26.07 13.77 -3.22
N TRP A 454 -27.03 13.07 -3.82
CA TRP A 454 -26.99 12.67 -5.22
C TRP A 454 -27.82 13.65 -6.06
N ASN A 455 -27.22 14.19 -7.11
CA ASN A 455 -27.93 15.04 -8.07
C ASN A 455 -27.58 14.68 -9.51
N ASN A 456 -28.59 14.47 -10.35
CA ASN A 456 -28.42 14.18 -11.76
C ASN A 456 -27.56 12.93 -12.01
N ILE A 457 -27.95 11.82 -11.38
CA ILE A 457 -27.32 10.51 -11.53
C ILE A 457 -28.26 9.57 -12.28
N SER A 458 -27.73 8.69 -13.13
CA SER A 458 -28.59 7.70 -13.81
C SER A 458 -28.97 6.57 -12.86
N GLU A 459 -27.99 5.88 -12.28
CA GLU A 459 -28.20 4.66 -11.52
C GLU A 459 -27.25 4.52 -10.32
N ARG A 460 -27.66 3.65 -9.39
CA ARG A 460 -26.84 3.14 -8.28
C ARG A 460 -26.60 4.17 -7.19
N GLU A 461 -27.64 4.55 -6.47
CA GLU A 461 -27.57 5.46 -5.32
C GLU A 461 -27.93 4.76 -3.99
N PRO A 462 -27.31 3.64 -3.59
CA PRO A 462 -26.40 2.74 -4.29
C PRO A 462 -27.16 1.57 -4.97
N THR A 463 -26.42 0.70 -5.66
CA THR A 463 -26.88 -0.68 -5.92
C THR A 463 -26.14 -1.67 -5.03
N MET A 464 -26.82 -2.70 -4.53
CA MET A 464 -26.22 -3.70 -3.63
C MET A 464 -26.71 -5.13 -3.87
N ASN A 465 -25.80 -6.09 -3.65
CA ASN A 465 -26.08 -7.52 -3.56
C ASN A 465 -25.54 -8.09 -2.23
N TYR A 466 -26.23 -9.06 -1.62
CA TYR A 466 -25.85 -9.83 -0.41
C TYR A 466 -25.65 -9.05 0.91
N GLY A 467 -25.06 -7.87 0.87
CA GLY A 467 -24.63 -7.09 2.03
C GLY A 467 -25.74 -6.55 2.91
N SER A 468 -25.34 -5.94 4.02
CA SER A 468 -26.22 -5.24 4.97
C SER A 468 -25.96 -3.74 4.92
N VAL A 469 -26.85 -3.00 4.29
CA VAL A 469 -26.64 -1.58 3.98
C VAL A 469 -27.66 -0.72 4.70
N HIS A 470 -27.18 0.28 5.43
CA HIS A 470 -28.03 1.26 6.08
C HIS A 470 -27.88 2.61 5.39
N LEU A 471 -29.01 3.17 4.97
CA LEU A 471 -29.13 4.50 4.40
C LEU A 471 -29.95 5.37 5.33
N PHE A 472 -29.47 6.56 5.68
CA PHE A 472 -30.31 7.52 6.38
C PHE A 472 -29.98 8.97 6.04
N ASN A 473 -31.03 9.80 6.01
CA ASN A 473 -30.95 11.23 5.70
C ASN A 473 -30.15 11.57 4.43
N ASN A 474 -30.19 10.74 3.41
CA ASN A 474 -29.63 11.06 2.11
C ASN A 474 -30.63 11.84 1.26
N TYR A 475 -30.13 12.72 0.41
CA TYR A 475 -30.93 13.46 -0.56
C TYR A 475 -30.65 12.95 -1.98
N HIS A 476 -31.67 12.39 -2.61
CA HIS A 476 -31.65 11.91 -3.98
C HIS A 476 -32.44 12.87 -4.87
N LEU A 477 -31.79 13.47 -5.86
CA LEU A 477 -32.38 14.49 -6.72
C LEU A 477 -32.11 14.21 -8.20
N ASN A 478 -33.17 14.26 -9.02
CA ASN A 478 -33.09 14.13 -10.48
C ASN A 478 -32.43 12.81 -10.94
N ASN A 479 -32.82 11.69 -10.32
CA ASN A 479 -32.38 10.36 -10.74
C ASN A 479 -33.15 9.91 -12.00
N SER A 480 -32.47 9.52 -13.07
CA SER A 480 -33.14 9.17 -14.34
C SER A 480 -33.38 7.67 -14.57
N GLY A 481 -32.69 6.79 -13.83
CA GLY A 481 -32.80 5.34 -13.94
C GLY A 481 -33.43 4.74 -12.68
N TYR A 482 -32.59 4.33 -11.74
CA TYR A 482 -33.01 3.94 -10.39
C TYR A 482 -32.04 4.46 -9.33
N SER A 483 -32.55 4.72 -8.14
CA SER A 483 -31.77 5.18 -7.00
C SER A 483 -31.26 3.98 -6.21
N ILE A 484 -31.98 3.51 -5.20
CA ILE A 484 -31.56 2.39 -4.33
C ILE A 484 -31.97 1.06 -4.97
N SER A 485 -31.09 0.05 -4.96
CA SER A 485 -31.51 -1.31 -5.31
C SER A 485 -30.97 -2.44 -4.44
N ALA A 486 -31.85 -3.20 -3.79
CA ALA A 486 -31.47 -4.38 -2.99
C ALA A 486 -31.72 -5.69 -3.75
N ARG A 487 -30.65 -6.42 -4.09
CA ARG A 487 -30.71 -7.64 -4.90
C ARG A 487 -30.00 -8.81 -4.23
N ALA A 488 -30.22 -10.01 -4.74
CA ALA A 488 -29.60 -11.28 -4.33
C ALA A 488 -29.51 -11.45 -2.80
N GLY A 489 -30.62 -11.26 -2.10
CA GLY A 489 -30.68 -11.38 -0.64
C GLY A 489 -30.01 -10.26 0.15
N GLY A 490 -29.54 -9.19 -0.50
CA GLY A 490 -29.05 -7.98 0.17
C GLY A 490 -30.13 -7.36 1.05
N ASN A 491 -29.74 -6.88 2.23
CA ASN A 491 -30.63 -6.34 3.23
C ASN A 491 -30.39 -4.85 3.40
N VAL A 492 -31.42 -4.05 3.19
CA VAL A 492 -31.32 -2.60 3.13
C VAL A 492 -32.33 -1.96 4.06
N ARG A 493 -31.83 -1.13 4.98
CA ARG A 493 -32.62 -0.24 5.83
C ARG A 493 -32.49 1.17 5.29
N THR A 494 -33.61 1.82 5.02
CA THR A 494 -33.65 3.28 4.79
C THR A 494 -34.31 3.95 5.99
N ASP A 495 -33.74 5.05 6.47
CA ASP A 495 -34.31 5.86 7.55
C ASP A 495 -34.29 7.35 7.15
N ASN A 496 -35.47 7.92 6.93
CA ASN A 496 -35.66 9.34 6.65
C ASN A 496 -34.83 9.87 5.45
N ASP A 497 -34.71 9.10 4.37
CA ASP A 497 -34.15 9.58 3.10
C ASP A 497 -35.19 10.44 2.35
N TYR A 498 -34.71 11.33 1.47
CA TYR A 498 -35.56 12.22 0.67
C TYR A 498 -35.28 12.02 -0.83
N PHE A 499 -36.32 11.74 -1.59
CA PHE A 499 -36.27 11.52 -3.04
C PHE A 499 -37.08 12.60 -3.76
N ALA A 500 -36.45 13.28 -4.72
CA ALA A 500 -37.08 14.30 -5.54
C ALA A 500 -36.78 14.07 -7.03
N ASN A 501 -37.82 14.00 -7.86
CA ASN A 501 -37.69 13.76 -9.31
C ASN A 501 -36.88 12.49 -9.63
N CYS A 502 -37.08 11.41 -8.85
CA CYS A 502 -36.40 10.13 -9.06
C CYS A 502 -37.30 9.18 -9.85
N ASN A 503 -36.77 8.58 -10.93
CA ASN A 503 -37.54 7.67 -11.77
C ASN A 503 -37.96 6.40 -11.01
N LYS A 504 -37.02 5.73 -10.33
CA LYS A 504 -37.30 4.57 -9.46
C LYS A 504 -36.55 4.73 -8.13
N PRO A 505 -37.20 5.24 -7.07
CA PRO A 505 -36.51 5.50 -5.81
C PRO A 505 -35.93 4.24 -5.15
N ILE A 506 -36.70 3.15 -5.11
CA ILE A 506 -36.25 1.86 -4.55
C ILE A 506 -36.71 0.74 -5.48
N ALA A 507 -35.83 -0.19 -5.84
CA ALA A 507 -36.16 -1.39 -6.60
C ALA A 507 -35.47 -2.65 -6.06
N THR A 508 -36.17 -3.79 -6.00
CA THR A 508 -35.53 -5.06 -5.58
C THR A 508 -35.32 -6.05 -6.72
N ASN A 509 -36.03 -5.90 -7.83
CA ASN A 509 -35.88 -6.77 -8.99
C ASN A 509 -35.44 -5.94 -10.20
N LEU A 510 -34.14 -5.98 -10.50
CA LEU A 510 -33.54 -5.32 -11.66
C LEU A 510 -32.78 -6.35 -12.48
N ALA A 511 -32.81 -6.21 -13.80
CA ALA A 511 -32.09 -7.09 -14.74
C ALA A 511 -32.38 -8.61 -14.60
N GLY A 512 -33.50 -8.99 -13.98
CA GLY A 512 -33.84 -10.40 -13.71
C GLY A 512 -33.07 -11.00 -12.53
N ASP A 513 -32.30 -10.20 -11.79
CA ASP A 513 -31.59 -10.64 -10.60
C ASP A 513 -32.57 -11.05 -9.49
N PRO A 514 -32.24 -12.05 -8.65
CA PRO A 514 -33.04 -12.38 -7.49
C PRO A 514 -33.22 -11.16 -6.57
N PRO A 515 -34.37 -11.02 -5.88
CA PRO A 515 -34.60 -9.84 -5.06
C PRO A 515 -33.82 -9.85 -3.74
N GLY A 516 -33.62 -8.66 -3.19
CA GLY A 516 -33.23 -8.44 -1.80
C GLY A 516 -34.41 -8.01 -0.93
N TYR A 517 -34.08 -7.41 0.22
CA TYR A 517 -35.04 -7.03 1.26
C TYR A 517 -34.87 -5.56 1.63
N ILE A 518 -36.00 -4.88 1.81
CA ILE A 518 -36.08 -3.47 2.18
C ILE A 518 -36.84 -3.34 3.50
N SER A 519 -36.35 -2.50 4.39
CA SER A 519 -37.04 -2.05 5.60
C SER A 519 -36.98 -0.52 5.73
N GLY A 520 -37.96 0.07 6.41
CA GLY A 520 -37.96 1.52 6.71
C GLY A 520 -38.32 2.43 5.54
N SER A 521 -38.70 1.88 4.38
CA SER A 521 -39.10 2.66 3.20
C SER A 521 -40.24 3.66 3.46
N GLU A 522 -41.08 3.37 4.45
CA GLU A 522 -42.19 4.20 4.91
C GLU A 522 -41.76 5.47 5.66
N THR A 523 -40.50 5.56 6.07
CA THR A 523 -39.94 6.73 6.77
C THR A 523 -39.45 7.82 5.82
N ASN A 524 -39.31 7.48 4.53
CA ASN A 524 -38.77 8.36 3.51
C ASN A 524 -39.84 9.32 2.93
N ILE A 525 -39.38 10.38 2.28
CA ILE A 525 -40.24 11.27 1.50
C ILE A 525 -39.96 11.10 0.00
N TYR A 526 -41.03 11.01 -0.80
CA TYR A 526 -40.97 10.89 -2.26
C TYR A 526 -41.75 12.03 -2.91
N VAL A 527 -41.05 12.99 -3.53
CA VAL A 527 -41.63 14.13 -4.23
C VAL A 527 -41.40 13.97 -5.73
N ASN A 528 -42.47 14.10 -6.53
CA ASN A 528 -42.43 14.02 -7.99
C ASN A 528 -41.64 12.82 -8.53
N SER A 529 -41.68 11.71 -7.80
CA SER A 529 -40.88 10.51 -8.10
C SER A 529 -41.79 9.37 -8.57
N GLY A 530 -41.22 8.42 -9.30
CA GLY A 530 -41.90 7.17 -9.63
C GLY A 530 -42.14 6.30 -8.38
N LYS A 531 -42.78 5.16 -8.60
CA LYS A 531 -43.12 4.24 -7.51
C LYS A 531 -41.89 3.43 -7.08
N ASN A 532 -41.85 3.06 -5.80
CA ASN A 532 -40.99 1.98 -5.35
C ASN A 532 -41.41 0.66 -6.02
N GLU A 533 -40.43 -0.10 -6.52
CA GLU A 533 -40.56 -1.44 -7.11
C GLU A 533 -40.00 -2.50 -6.16
N ILE A 534 -40.59 -2.58 -4.96
CA ILE A 534 -40.24 -3.57 -3.93
C ILE A 534 -41.10 -4.82 -4.17
N THR A 535 -40.46 -5.93 -4.52
CA THR A 535 -41.11 -7.19 -4.93
C THR A 535 -41.13 -8.24 -3.83
N THR A 536 -40.63 -7.92 -2.64
CA THR A 536 -40.62 -8.77 -1.45
C THR A 536 -41.42 -8.11 -0.33
N PRO A 537 -41.95 -8.88 0.65
CA PRO A 537 -42.49 -8.29 1.86
C PRO A 537 -41.46 -7.41 2.56
N LEU A 538 -41.90 -6.28 3.12
CA LEU A 538 -41.00 -5.41 3.89
C LEU A 538 -40.39 -6.18 5.05
N ALA A 539 -39.07 -6.08 5.18
CA ALA A 539 -38.32 -6.63 6.30
C ALA A 539 -38.42 -5.70 7.52
N ASN A 540 -37.97 -6.20 8.67
CA ASN A 540 -37.86 -5.45 9.92
C ASN A 540 -36.41 -5.27 10.39
N TRP A 541 -35.44 -5.56 9.52
CA TRP A 541 -34.03 -5.42 9.83
C TRP A 541 -33.66 -3.95 10.07
N ALA A 542 -32.82 -3.70 11.07
CA ALA A 542 -32.21 -2.41 11.37
C ALA A 542 -30.78 -2.64 11.87
N PRO A 543 -29.85 -1.69 11.64
CA PRO A 543 -28.51 -1.79 12.19
C PRO A 543 -28.52 -1.70 13.72
N THR A 544 -27.49 -2.24 14.36
CA THR A 544 -27.38 -2.28 15.82
C THR A 544 -26.56 -1.15 16.42
N TYR A 545 -25.79 -0.41 15.62
CA TYR A 545 -25.03 0.75 16.10
C TYR A 545 -25.93 1.96 16.36
N GLU A 546 -25.45 2.89 17.18
CA GLU A 546 -26.14 4.14 17.46
C GLU A 546 -26.07 5.08 16.24
N TYR A 547 -27.23 5.58 15.80
CA TYR A 547 -27.36 6.61 14.76
C TYR A 547 -28.56 7.54 14.98
N LYS A 548 -29.43 7.23 15.95
CA LYS A 548 -30.69 7.94 16.17
C LYS A 548 -30.42 9.33 16.72
N SER A 549 -29.31 9.53 17.42
CA SER A 549 -28.87 10.83 17.92
C SER A 549 -28.58 11.85 16.82
N VAL A 550 -28.27 11.37 15.60
CA VAL A 550 -27.98 12.19 14.41
C VAL A 550 -29.04 12.06 13.32
N LEU A 551 -30.14 11.33 13.58
CA LEU A 551 -31.22 11.14 12.61
C LEU A 551 -32.11 12.39 12.55
N ASN A 552 -32.07 13.08 11.42
CA ASN A 552 -32.94 14.23 11.14
C ASN A 552 -34.29 13.77 10.59
N ALA A 553 -35.30 14.64 10.72
CA ALA A 553 -36.59 14.41 10.05
C ALA A 553 -36.41 14.43 8.53
N ALA A 554 -37.08 13.52 7.82
CA ALA A 554 -36.94 13.40 6.36
C ALA A 554 -37.20 14.73 5.64
N ALA A 555 -38.18 15.53 6.11
CA ALA A 555 -38.53 16.81 5.49
C ALA A 555 -37.41 17.86 5.54
N ASP A 556 -36.50 17.78 6.52
CA ASP A 556 -35.39 18.73 6.67
C ASP A 556 -34.17 18.35 5.84
N VAL A 557 -34.10 17.10 5.38
CA VAL A 557 -32.95 16.51 4.67
C VAL A 557 -32.50 17.35 3.48
N PRO A 558 -33.38 17.82 2.55
CA PRO A 558 -32.92 18.64 1.44
C PRO A 558 -32.15 19.90 1.88
N SER A 559 -32.61 20.55 2.95
CA SER A 559 -31.98 21.78 3.46
C SER A 559 -30.66 21.49 4.17
N ILE A 560 -30.62 20.44 5.00
CA ILE A 560 -29.46 20.03 5.79
C ILE A 560 -28.35 19.53 4.85
N VAL A 561 -28.69 18.60 3.96
CA VAL A 561 -27.73 17.92 3.09
C VAL A 561 -27.20 18.87 2.01
N THR A 562 -28.04 19.70 1.38
CA THR A 562 -27.57 20.67 0.38
C THR A 562 -26.52 21.63 0.97
N LYS A 563 -26.73 22.04 2.23
CA LYS A 563 -25.85 22.95 2.95
C LYS A 563 -24.58 22.27 3.48
N GLY A 564 -24.70 21.06 4.01
CA GLY A 564 -23.61 20.39 4.73
C GLY A 564 -22.75 19.45 3.88
N ALA A 565 -23.32 18.80 2.86
CA ALA A 565 -22.59 17.81 2.09
C ALA A 565 -21.56 18.43 1.14
N GLY A 566 -20.54 17.66 0.79
CA GLY A 566 -19.46 18.03 -0.12
C GLY A 566 -18.26 18.63 0.59
N ALA A 567 -17.30 19.07 -0.23
CA ALA A 567 -16.01 19.53 0.25
C ALA A 567 -16.06 21.03 0.56
N THR A 568 -15.66 21.39 1.77
CA THR A 568 -15.51 22.78 2.25
C THR A 568 -14.11 23.29 1.89
N LEU A 569 -13.87 23.48 0.59
CA LEU A 569 -12.56 23.82 0.00
C LEU A 569 -12.49 25.25 -0.48
#